data_AF-A0A9N9V1L9-F1
#
_entry.id   AF-A0A9N9V1L9-F1
#
_cell.length_a   1.000
_cell.length_b   1.000
_cell.length_c   1.000
_cell.angle_alpha   90.00
_cell.angle_beta   90.00
_cell.angle_gamma   90.00
#
_symmetry.space_group_name_H-M   'P 1'
#
loop_
_entity.id
_entity.type
_entity.pdbx_description
1 polymer ?
#
loop_
_entity_poly.entity_id
_entity_poly.type
_entity_poly.pdbx_seq_one_letter_code
_entity_poly.pdbx_strand_id
1 'polypeptide(L)'
;MHVYIQAASPWLNEHLKTFIRRHVKDAIFYDDFEDIPKDASTVFQFCDGWELNENFALVNSAEKALINAYPNSDALSRKNYLSRVIEYWTTKRPNSILAAHSPLTVRLSLDYAEYVDDALTAADDLALLYSLEENEDKNPDNREWWILKPALVDCGAGIRLFSTVDELASHLELAEYETDGEEESSEEETEKSSNDDNGFSPSLSLPGLDTLDALITVTGKLKLDKGSDTASRGSKKQPYVFKAGGRIPSSEMREFVAQRYITSILPLERRKWHVRAYVLSIGRLKVHVFRDMLALLASEDYAPPWLNPSLKSSLTNTALQDEEDFVSKESMRNFWDIPADLLPCGEEGKNWKENLFEQICNISADLFEAAAKTMSDRFITMDSCFELFGVDFLIDSNGSAWLLEVNETPAFYEQGVAGPMSLRLMESLICVTLEHMGLARLDDERHAAARKMMVEVLDQTNELGKSHIREIVPE
;
A
#
# COMPACT_ATOMS: atom_id res chain seq x y z
N MET A 1 25.19 10.21 18.98
CA MET A 1 23.87 9.91 18.37
C MET A 1 23.51 8.49 18.79
N HIS A 2 22.33 8.32 19.37
CA HIS A 2 21.80 7.01 19.78
C HIS A 2 20.90 6.48 18.66
N VAL A 3 21.10 5.23 18.28
CA VAL A 3 20.49 4.65 17.09
C VAL A 3 19.80 3.34 17.44
N TYR A 4 18.54 3.22 17.04
CA TYR A 4 17.75 1.99 17.15
C TYR A 4 17.27 1.58 15.75
N ILE A 5 17.53 0.33 15.37
CA ILE A 5 17.18 -0.20 14.05
C ILE A 5 16.58 -1.58 14.20
N GLN A 6 15.28 -1.66 13.91
CA GLN A 6 14.50 -2.87 13.81
C GLN A 6 13.61 -2.78 12.57
N ALA A 7 14.19 -2.89 11.39
CA ALA A 7 13.41 -2.80 10.16
C ALA A 7 12.49 -4.00 9.99
N ALA A 8 11.34 -3.79 9.33
CA ALA A 8 10.41 -4.86 8.93
C ALA A 8 11.08 -5.93 8.03
N SER A 9 12.20 -5.59 7.39
CA SER A 9 13.07 -6.50 6.64
C SER A 9 14.43 -6.63 7.35
N PRO A 10 14.60 -7.59 8.28
CA PRO A 10 15.78 -7.66 9.16
C PRO A 10 17.11 -7.79 8.43
N TRP A 11 17.12 -8.34 7.21
CA TRP A 11 18.32 -8.47 6.36
C TRP A 11 18.93 -7.11 5.98
N LEU A 12 18.17 -6.01 6.08
CA LEU A 12 18.66 -4.65 5.84
C LEU A 12 19.36 -4.03 7.06
N ASN A 13 19.16 -4.57 8.27
CA ASN A 13 19.58 -3.92 9.52
C ASN A 13 21.10 -3.67 9.55
N GLU A 14 21.91 -4.69 9.28
CA GLU A 14 23.38 -4.55 9.30
C GLU A 14 23.90 -3.59 8.24
N HIS A 15 23.22 -3.52 7.09
CA HIS A 15 23.56 -2.57 6.03
C HIS A 15 23.29 -1.13 6.48
N LEU A 16 22.11 -0.87 7.06
CA LEU A 16 21.74 0.42 7.64
C LEU A 16 22.73 0.84 8.75
N LYS A 17 23.00 -0.05 9.73
CA LYS A 17 23.95 0.20 10.82
C LYS A 17 25.34 0.55 10.25
N THR A 18 25.82 -0.20 9.27
CA THR A 18 27.12 0.04 8.62
C THR A 18 27.17 1.39 7.91
N PHE A 19 26.12 1.74 7.17
CA PHE A 19 26.08 2.99 6.41
C PHE A 19 25.97 4.21 7.33
N ILE A 20 25.14 4.16 8.38
CA ILE A 20 25.06 5.20 9.41
C ILE A 20 26.42 5.47 10.06
N ARG A 21 27.20 4.41 10.40
CA ARG A 21 28.56 4.56 10.97
C ARG A 21 29.52 5.33 10.06
N ARG A 22 29.32 5.30 8.74
CA ARG A 22 30.18 6.05 7.79
C ARG A 22 29.93 7.56 7.87
N HIS A 23 28.69 7.96 8.12
CA HIS A 23 28.30 9.34 8.35
C HIS A 23 28.62 9.78 9.79
N VAL A 24 28.26 8.98 10.78
CA VAL A 24 28.39 9.30 12.21
C VAL A 24 29.18 8.21 12.91
N LYS A 25 30.51 8.39 13.02
CA LYS A 25 31.42 7.37 13.57
C LYS A 25 31.14 7.04 15.04
N ASP A 26 30.71 8.03 15.80
CA ASP A 26 30.41 7.90 17.24
C ASP A 26 28.93 7.53 17.49
N ALA A 27 28.25 6.96 16.49
CA ALA A 27 26.90 6.44 16.66
C ALA A 27 26.91 5.20 17.56
N ILE A 28 26.06 5.22 18.59
CA ILE A 28 25.87 4.11 19.52
C ILE A 28 24.59 3.38 19.13
N PHE A 29 24.70 2.09 18.86
CA PHE A 29 23.59 1.25 18.41
C PHE A 29 23.07 0.44 19.58
N TYR A 30 21.76 0.41 19.72
CA TYR A 30 21.04 -0.35 20.74
C TYR A 30 20.24 -1.44 20.05
N ASP A 31 20.26 -2.64 20.63
CA ASP A 31 19.44 -3.76 20.16
C ASP A 31 18.09 -3.77 20.89
N ASP A 32 18.03 -3.30 22.14
CA ASP A 32 16.81 -3.09 22.92
C ASP A 32 16.50 -1.59 23.08
N PHE A 33 15.25 -1.19 22.84
CA PHE A 33 14.84 0.21 22.91
C PHE A 33 14.97 0.82 24.32
N GLU A 34 14.70 0.02 25.36
CA GLU A 34 14.74 0.47 26.76
C GLU A 34 16.16 0.87 27.22
N ASP A 35 17.20 0.41 26.52
CA ASP A 35 18.59 0.72 26.83
C ASP A 35 19.02 2.13 26.37
N ILE A 36 18.19 2.80 25.57
CA ILE A 36 18.46 4.17 25.13
C ILE A 36 18.33 5.13 26.33
N PRO A 37 19.37 5.94 26.63
CA PRO A 37 19.30 6.90 27.72
C PRO A 37 18.14 7.89 27.54
N LYS A 38 17.32 8.07 28.58
CA LYS A 38 16.18 9.00 28.55
C LYS A 38 16.56 10.46 28.32
N ASP A 39 17.81 10.81 28.64
CA ASP A 39 18.42 12.13 28.43
C ASP A 39 19.24 12.23 27.13
N ALA A 40 19.11 11.25 26.22
CA ALA A 40 19.77 11.28 24.91
C ALA A 40 19.39 12.54 24.12
N SER A 41 20.38 13.35 23.76
CA SER A 41 20.16 14.60 23.02
C SER A 41 19.87 14.39 21.53
N THR A 42 20.40 13.32 20.94
CA THR A 42 20.23 13.01 19.52
C THR A 42 19.89 11.54 19.31
N VAL A 43 18.72 11.27 18.73
CA VAL A 43 18.15 9.93 18.56
C VAL A 43 17.73 9.71 17.11
N PHE A 44 18.07 8.56 16.54
CA PHE A 44 17.59 8.12 15.22
C PHE A 44 16.94 6.74 15.37
N GLN A 45 15.71 6.60 14.88
CA GLN A 45 14.93 5.38 14.97
C GLN A 45 14.49 4.92 13.57
N PHE A 46 14.68 3.64 13.29
CA PHE A 46 14.15 2.97 12.11
C PHE A 46 13.50 1.65 12.54
N CYS A 47 12.19 1.65 12.68
CA CYS A 47 11.41 0.56 13.27
C CYS A 47 10.40 0.01 12.26
N ASP A 48 9.91 -1.21 12.50
CA ASP A 48 8.74 -1.72 11.81
C ASP A 48 7.46 -1.06 12.33
N GLY A 49 6.34 -1.27 11.62
CA GLY A 49 5.06 -0.64 11.94
C GLY A 49 4.49 -1.04 13.31
N TRP A 50 4.90 -2.18 13.87
CA TRP A 50 4.37 -2.71 15.12
C TRP A 50 4.99 -2.02 16.32
N GLU A 51 6.30 -1.77 16.25
CA GLU A 51 7.04 -1.13 17.34
C GLU A 51 6.86 0.39 17.40
N LEU A 52 6.25 1.02 16.39
CA LEU A 52 6.03 2.47 16.38
C LEU A 52 5.18 2.94 17.55
N ASN A 53 4.13 2.19 17.92
CA ASN A 53 3.20 2.59 18.98
C ASN A 53 3.87 2.70 20.35
N GLU A 54 4.94 1.95 20.60
CA GLU A 54 5.66 1.94 21.88
C GLU A 54 6.80 2.98 21.93
N ASN A 55 7.29 3.44 20.76
CA ASN A 55 8.60 4.08 20.64
C ASN A 55 8.61 5.59 20.32
N PHE A 56 7.44 6.23 20.20
CA PHE A 56 7.34 7.69 20.01
C PHE A 56 7.80 8.51 21.22
N ALA A 57 7.78 7.94 22.43
CA ALA A 57 8.05 8.68 23.66
C ALA A 57 9.45 9.31 23.72
N LEU A 58 10.48 8.64 23.18
CA LEU A 58 11.86 9.14 23.14
C LEU A 58 12.07 10.25 22.08
N VAL A 59 11.21 10.30 21.05
CA VAL A 59 11.23 11.39 20.06
C VAL A 59 10.79 12.70 20.69
N ASN A 60 9.90 12.64 21.69
CA ASN A 60 9.38 13.83 22.39
C ASN A 60 10.39 14.44 23.38
N SER A 61 11.35 13.66 23.90
CA SER A 61 12.29 14.12 24.94
C SER A 61 13.65 14.58 24.41
N ALA A 62 14.09 14.09 23.26
CA ALA A 62 15.38 14.45 22.68
C ALA A 62 15.33 15.82 21.97
N GLU A 63 16.44 16.56 22.01
CA GLU A 63 16.57 17.85 21.28
C GLU A 63 16.52 17.64 19.76
N LYS A 64 17.10 16.54 19.29
CA LYS A 64 17.13 16.17 17.87
C LYS A 64 16.76 14.70 17.70
N ALA A 65 15.52 14.45 17.33
CA ALA A 65 15.03 13.10 17.05
C ALA A 65 14.52 12.96 15.63
N LEU A 66 14.62 11.75 15.09
CA LEU A 66 14.04 11.38 13.81
C LEU A 66 13.57 9.93 13.83
N ILE A 67 12.31 9.68 13.44
CA ILE A 67 11.67 8.36 13.36
C ILE A 67 11.03 8.13 11.98
N ASN A 68 11.00 6.88 11.53
CA ASN A 68 10.59 6.48 10.17
C ASN A 68 9.07 6.28 9.97
N ALA A 69 8.24 6.99 10.74
CA ALA A 69 6.81 7.08 10.48
C ALA A 69 6.21 8.42 10.92
N TYR A 70 5.17 8.86 10.22
CA TYR A 70 4.28 9.92 10.70
C TYR A 70 3.24 9.37 11.68
N PRO A 71 2.71 10.21 12.59
CA PRO A 71 1.61 9.81 13.48
C PRO A 71 0.35 9.34 12.74
N ASN A 72 0.11 9.87 11.54
CA ASN A 72 -0.98 9.45 10.68
C ASN A 72 -0.62 9.78 9.22
N SER A 73 -0.77 8.80 8.33
CA SER A 73 -0.57 8.87 6.88
C SER A 73 -1.76 8.30 6.09
N ASP A 74 -2.90 8.03 6.76
CA ASP A 74 -4.11 7.45 6.18
C ASP A 74 -4.63 8.23 4.96
N ALA A 75 -4.41 9.55 4.90
CA ALA A 75 -4.85 10.38 3.77
C ALA A 75 -4.23 9.92 2.43
N LEU A 76 -3.04 9.30 2.49
CA LEU A 76 -2.31 8.80 1.34
C LEU A 76 -2.60 7.32 1.11
N SER A 77 -2.55 6.50 2.18
CA SER A 77 -2.57 5.04 2.07
C SER A 77 -3.97 4.43 1.90
N ARG A 78 -4.99 5.03 2.53
CA ARG A 78 -6.37 4.52 2.45
C ARG A 78 -7.03 4.97 1.16
N LYS A 79 -7.62 4.02 0.43
CA LYS A 79 -8.17 4.25 -0.91
C LYS A 79 -9.31 5.27 -0.93
N ASN A 80 -10.18 5.23 0.07
CA ASN A 80 -11.27 6.20 0.23
C ASN A 80 -10.73 7.62 0.52
N TYR A 81 -9.77 7.79 1.42
CA TYR A 81 -9.18 9.10 1.73
C TYR A 81 -8.30 9.63 0.60
N LEU A 82 -7.50 8.78 -0.05
CA LEU A 82 -6.72 9.15 -1.22
C LEU A 82 -7.61 9.73 -2.32
N SER A 83 -8.76 9.11 -2.59
CA SER A 83 -9.73 9.64 -3.55
C SER A 83 -10.26 11.02 -3.16
N ARG A 84 -10.54 11.25 -1.87
CA ARG A 84 -11.00 12.56 -1.34
C ARG A 84 -9.92 13.62 -1.43
N VAL A 85 -8.66 13.28 -1.14
CA VAL A 85 -7.51 14.20 -1.29
C VAL A 85 -7.44 14.71 -2.73
N ILE A 86 -7.49 13.81 -3.70
CA ILE A 86 -7.41 14.15 -5.13
C ILE A 86 -8.61 14.99 -5.57
N GLU A 87 -9.82 14.62 -5.15
CA GLU A 87 -11.06 15.34 -5.46
C GLU A 87 -11.02 16.78 -4.91
N TYR A 88 -10.71 16.96 -3.62
CA TYR A 88 -10.66 18.27 -2.98
C TYR A 88 -9.57 19.15 -3.58
N TRP A 89 -8.42 18.56 -3.91
CA TRP A 89 -7.32 19.29 -4.52
C TRP A 89 -7.65 19.78 -5.92
N THR A 90 -8.09 18.87 -6.79
CA THR A 90 -8.36 19.16 -8.21
C THR A 90 -9.56 20.08 -8.40
N THR A 91 -10.56 20.02 -7.51
CA THR A 91 -11.69 20.97 -7.48
C THR A 91 -11.23 22.42 -7.35
N LYS A 92 -10.18 22.68 -6.57
CA LYS A 92 -9.61 24.02 -6.40
C LYS A 92 -8.46 24.31 -7.36
N ARG A 93 -7.89 23.28 -7.99
CA ARG A 93 -6.74 23.34 -8.90
C ARG A 93 -7.01 22.46 -10.12
N PRO A 94 -7.87 22.88 -11.06
CA PRO A 94 -8.23 22.06 -12.22
C PRO A 94 -7.06 21.78 -13.17
N ASN A 95 -5.99 22.59 -13.09
CA ASN A 95 -4.76 22.39 -13.89
C ASN A 95 -3.72 21.50 -13.17
N SER A 96 -4.04 20.95 -11.99
CA SER A 96 -3.19 19.98 -11.27
C SER A 96 -2.97 18.75 -12.14
N ILE A 97 -1.76 18.19 -12.09
CA ILE A 97 -1.44 16.94 -12.82
C ILE A 97 -2.31 15.77 -12.33
N LEU A 98 -2.74 15.79 -11.07
CA LEU A 98 -3.60 14.76 -10.48
C LEU A 98 -4.95 14.63 -11.21
N ALA A 99 -5.45 15.72 -11.82
CA ALA A 99 -6.71 15.69 -12.56
C ALA A 99 -6.63 14.82 -13.83
N ALA A 100 -5.45 14.69 -14.43
CA ALA A 100 -5.21 13.90 -15.64
C ALA A 100 -4.52 12.56 -15.38
N HIS A 101 -3.94 12.36 -14.20
CA HIS A 101 -3.11 11.20 -13.87
C HIS A 101 -3.64 10.36 -12.70
N SER A 102 -4.89 10.59 -12.27
CA SER A 102 -5.63 9.72 -11.36
C SER A 102 -6.87 9.18 -12.07
N PRO A 103 -7.12 7.86 -12.05
CA PRO A 103 -8.37 7.33 -12.56
C PRO A 103 -9.55 7.86 -11.73
N LEU A 104 -10.68 8.11 -12.41
CA LEU A 104 -11.92 8.46 -11.75
C LEU A 104 -12.27 7.39 -10.72
N THR A 105 -12.57 7.82 -9.50
CA THR A 105 -12.79 6.93 -8.36
C THR A 105 -14.02 7.39 -7.59
N VAL A 106 -15.02 6.53 -7.53
CA VAL A 106 -16.29 6.77 -6.82
C VAL A 106 -16.27 5.95 -5.53
N ARG A 107 -16.64 6.58 -4.42
CA ARG A 107 -16.76 5.91 -3.11
C ARG A 107 -18.16 5.34 -2.97
N LEU A 108 -18.27 4.11 -2.48
CA LEU A 108 -19.53 3.41 -2.31
C LEU A 108 -19.65 2.86 -0.89
N SER A 109 -20.87 2.87 -0.37
CA SER A 109 -21.26 2.10 0.82
C SER A 109 -22.14 0.96 0.35
N LEU A 110 -21.63 -0.27 0.36
CA LEU A 110 -22.34 -1.45 -0.14
C LEU A 110 -22.65 -2.38 1.03
N ASP A 111 -23.95 -2.55 1.31
CA ASP A 111 -24.44 -3.38 2.40
C ASP A 111 -24.79 -4.80 1.92
N TYR A 112 -25.71 -4.90 0.96
CA TYR A 112 -26.18 -6.16 0.39
C TYR A 112 -26.39 -6.03 -1.12
N ALA A 113 -26.32 -7.14 -1.84
CA ALA A 113 -26.51 -7.16 -3.29
C ALA A 113 -27.85 -6.56 -3.75
N GLU A 114 -28.93 -6.74 -2.98
CA GLU A 114 -30.26 -6.22 -3.32
C GLU A 114 -30.37 -4.68 -3.28
N TYR A 115 -29.41 -3.98 -2.66
CA TYR A 115 -29.40 -2.52 -2.53
C TYR A 115 -28.34 -1.83 -3.40
N VAL A 116 -27.76 -2.51 -4.38
CA VAL A 116 -26.71 -1.92 -5.24
C VAL A 116 -27.23 -0.67 -5.97
N ASP A 117 -28.44 -0.69 -6.51
CA ASP A 117 -29.02 0.48 -7.20
C ASP A 117 -29.20 1.69 -6.28
N ASP A 118 -29.65 1.44 -5.04
CA ASP A 118 -29.80 2.48 -4.03
C ASP A 118 -28.43 3.06 -3.64
N ALA A 119 -27.42 2.21 -3.48
CA ALA A 119 -26.06 2.62 -3.17
C ALA A 119 -25.40 3.43 -4.29
N LEU A 120 -25.61 3.03 -5.56
CA LEU A 120 -25.12 3.77 -6.73
C LEU A 120 -25.79 5.15 -6.82
N THR A 121 -27.09 5.23 -6.54
CA THR A 121 -27.85 6.50 -6.56
C THR A 121 -27.50 7.40 -5.38
N ALA A 122 -27.10 6.82 -4.24
CA ALA A 122 -26.70 7.54 -3.05
C ALA A 122 -25.22 7.98 -3.05
N ALA A 123 -24.43 7.56 -4.04
CA ALA A 123 -23.02 7.91 -4.13
C ALA A 123 -22.81 9.43 -4.30
N ASP A 124 -21.68 9.93 -3.80
CA ASP A 124 -21.31 11.36 -3.91
C ASP A 124 -21.15 11.82 -5.38
N ASP A 125 -20.86 10.87 -6.29
CA ASP A 125 -20.63 11.10 -7.71
C ASP A 125 -21.38 10.04 -8.55
N LEU A 126 -22.26 10.51 -9.44
CA LEU A 126 -23.10 9.67 -10.30
C LEU A 126 -22.40 9.19 -11.57
N ALA A 127 -21.12 9.54 -11.79
CA ALA A 127 -20.39 9.13 -12.98
C ALA A 127 -20.30 7.61 -13.15
N LEU A 128 -20.20 6.85 -12.03
CA LEU A 128 -20.25 5.40 -12.08
C LEU A 128 -21.62 4.91 -12.58
N LEU A 129 -22.72 5.41 -11.99
CA LEU A 129 -24.08 5.03 -12.36
C LEU A 129 -24.31 5.26 -13.86
N TYR A 130 -24.01 6.47 -14.36
CA TYR A 130 -24.15 6.78 -15.78
C TYR A 130 -23.27 5.92 -16.68
N SER A 131 -22.05 5.62 -16.25
CA SER A 131 -21.13 4.73 -16.99
C SER A 131 -21.73 3.31 -17.11
N LEU A 132 -22.32 2.78 -16.04
CA LEU A 132 -22.96 1.46 -16.04
C LEU A 132 -24.25 1.43 -16.88
N GLU A 133 -25.09 2.47 -16.81
CA GLU A 133 -26.29 2.60 -17.65
C GLU A 133 -25.92 2.65 -19.14
N GLU A 134 -24.92 3.44 -19.52
CA GLU A 134 -24.46 3.50 -20.91
C GLU A 134 -23.85 2.18 -21.40
N ASN A 135 -23.33 1.34 -20.50
CA ASN A 135 -22.73 0.07 -20.85
C ASN A 135 -23.75 -1.00 -21.26
N GLU A 136 -25.03 -0.85 -20.90
CA GLU A 136 -26.10 -1.79 -21.25
C GLU A 136 -26.24 -1.95 -22.77
N ASP A 137 -26.13 -0.84 -23.50
CA ASP A 137 -26.25 -0.80 -24.96
C ASP A 137 -24.93 -1.15 -25.69
N LYS A 138 -23.85 -1.43 -24.96
CA LYS A 138 -22.50 -1.67 -25.51
C LYS A 138 -22.11 -3.14 -25.41
N ASN A 139 -21.40 -3.62 -26.44
CA ASN A 139 -20.70 -4.91 -26.37
C ASN A 139 -19.57 -4.83 -25.31
N PRO A 140 -19.21 -5.94 -24.63
CA PRO A 140 -18.24 -5.94 -23.53
C PRO A 140 -16.86 -5.30 -23.83
N ASP A 141 -16.42 -5.35 -25.09
CA ASP A 141 -15.17 -4.76 -25.58
C ASP A 141 -15.24 -3.24 -25.74
N ASN A 142 -16.44 -2.66 -25.82
CA ASN A 142 -16.68 -1.22 -25.95
C ASN A 142 -17.20 -0.59 -24.66
N ARG A 143 -17.38 -1.38 -23.59
CA ARG A 143 -17.80 -0.90 -22.27
C ARG A 143 -16.68 -0.18 -21.55
N GLU A 144 -17.04 0.76 -20.70
CA GLU A 144 -16.11 1.27 -19.69
C GLU A 144 -16.06 0.29 -18.52
N TRP A 145 -14.86 -0.18 -18.17
CA TRP A 145 -14.67 -1.15 -17.10
C TRP A 145 -14.29 -0.47 -15.80
N TRP A 146 -14.70 -1.07 -14.69
CA TRP A 146 -14.46 -0.59 -13.34
C TRP A 146 -13.83 -1.69 -12.49
N ILE A 147 -13.06 -1.28 -11.48
CA ILE A 147 -12.45 -2.14 -10.49
C ILE A 147 -12.97 -1.75 -9.10
N LEU A 148 -13.64 -2.69 -8.45
CA LEU A 148 -14.11 -2.56 -7.08
C LEU A 148 -12.97 -2.96 -6.14
N LYS A 149 -12.67 -2.11 -5.16
CA LYS A 149 -11.67 -2.37 -4.13
C LYS A 149 -12.27 -2.07 -2.75
N PRO A 150 -12.15 -2.96 -1.76
CA PRO A 150 -12.49 -2.61 -0.38
C PRO A 150 -11.61 -1.45 0.10
N ALA A 151 -12.18 -0.49 0.83
CA ALA A 151 -11.46 0.74 1.19
C ALA A 151 -10.31 0.51 2.17
N LEU A 152 -10.45 -0.50 3.04
CA LEU A 152 -9.54 -0.76 4.17
C LEU A 152 -8.64 -1.98 4.00
N VAL A 153 -8.77 -2.69 2.87
CA VAL A 153 -8.02 -3.91 2.60
C VAL A 153 -6.91 -3.61 1.59
N ASP A 154 -5.71 -4.07 1.91
CA ASP A 154 -4.53 -3.97 1.06
C ASP A 154 -4.21 -5.30 0.39
N CYS A 155 -3.09 -5.35 -0.35
CA CYS A 155 -2.59 -6.58 -0.98
C CYS A 155 -3.52 -7.17 -2.06
N GLY A 156 -4.50 -6.41 -2.55
CA GLY A 156 -5.38 -6.82 -3.64
C GLY A 156 -6.50 -7.80 -3.28
N ALA A 157 -6.69 -8.08 -1.99
CA ALA A 157 -7.78 -8.93 -1.53
C ALA A 157 -9.16 -8.24 -1.74
N GLY A 158 -10.17 -9.04 -2.08
CA GLY A 158 -11.53 -8.54 -2.35
C GLY A 158 -11.70 -7.73 -3.64
N ILE A 159 -10.65 -7.59 -4.47
CA ILE A 159 -10.76 -6.84 -5.73
C ILE A 159 -11.61 -7.61 -6.74
N ARG A 160 -12.50 -6.90 -7.43
CA ARG A 160 -13.36 -7.43 -8.49
C ARG A 160 -13.42 -6.48 -9.68
N LEU A 161 -13.51 -7.02 -10.89
CA LEU A 161 -13.75 -6.24 -12.11
C LEU A 161 -15.22 -6.35 -12.51
N PHE A 162 -15.79 -5.26 -12.99
CA PHE A 162 -17.17 -5.20 -13.43
C PHE A 162 -17.37 -4.11 -14.49
N SER A 163 -18.43 -4.25 -15.26
CA SER A 163 -18.87 -3.34 -16.31
C SER A 163 -20.38 -3.11 -16.32
N THR A 164 -21.14 -3.88 -15.53
CA THR A 164 -22.59 -3.74 -15.38
C THR A 164 -23.01 -3.75 -13.91
N VAL A 165 -24.23 -3.28 -13.63
CA VAL A 165 -24.83 -3.35 -12.29
C VAL A 165 -25.01 -4.81 -11.84
N ASP A 166 -25.49 -5.68 -12.73
CA ASP A 166 -25.65 -7.12 -12.45
C ASP A 166 -24.34 -7.79 -12.03
N GLU A 167 -23.23 -7.46 -12.68
CA GLU A 167 -21.91 -7.99 -12.33
C GLU A 167 -21.49 -7.52 -10.93
N LEU A 168 -21.73 -6.24 -10.60
CA LEU A 168 -21.45 -5.68 -9.28
C LEU A 168 -22.27 -6.35 -8.18
N ALA A 169 -23.58 -6.53 -8.40
CA ALA A 169 -24.47 -7.22 -7.47
C ALA A 169 -24.05 -8.69 -7.27
N SER A 170 -23.76 -9.40 -8.36
CA SER A 170 -23.29 -10.79 -8.31
C SER A 170 -22.02 -10.96 -7.47
N HIS A 171 -21.09 -9.99 -7.52
CA HIS A 171 -19.88 -10.04 -6.70
C HIS A 171 -20.16 -9.89 -5.20
N LEU A 172 -21.20 -9.16 -4.82
CA LEU A 172 -21.63 -9.03 -3.42
C LEU A 172 -22.35 -10.29 -2.95
N GLU A 173 -23.25 -10.87 -3.76
CA GLU A 173 -23.92 -12.15 -3.41
C GLU A 173 -22.90 -13.26 -3.16
N LEU A 174 -21.89 -13.38 -4.03
CA LEU A 174 -20.83 -14.39 -3.86
C LEU A 174 -20.09 -14.20 -2.53
N ALA A 175 -19.88 -12.96 -2.09
CA ALA A 175 -19.24 -12.69 -0.81
C ALA A 175 -20.15 -13.06 0.38
N GLU A 176 -21.46 -12.86 0.27
CA GLU A 176 -22.46 -13.23 1.29
C GLU A 176 -22.59 -14.76 1.44
N TYR A 177 -22.64 -15.52 0.34
CA TYR A 177 -22.74 -16.98 0.38
C TYR A 177 -21.47 -17.67 0.90
N GLU A 178 -20.29 -17.06 0.69
CA GLU A 178 -19.04 -17.55 1.29
C GLU A 178 -19.05 -17.41 2.82
N THR A 179 -19.80 -16.43 3.36
CA THR A 179 -19.98 -16.29 4.82
C THR A 179 -21.07 -17.20 5.40
N ASP A 180 -22.15 -17.47 4.66
CA ASP A 180 -23.29 -18.26 5.17
C ASP A 180 -23.10 -19.78 5.05
N GLY A 181 -22.27 -20.25 4.10
CA GLY A 181 -22.03 -21.67 3.85
C GLY A 181 -21.29 -22.43 4.97
N GLU A 182 -20.75 -21.74 5.98
CA GLU A 182 -20.09 -22.34 7.14
C GLU A 182 -21.01 -22.46 8.37
N GLU A 183 -22.21 -21.85 8.38
CA GLU A 183 -23.15 -21.93 9.51
C GLU A 183 -24.04 -23.20 9.48
N GLU A 184 -24.19 -23.88 8.33
CA GLU A 184 -25.12 -25.02 8.20
C GLU A 184 -24.55 -26.40 8.57
N SER A 185 -23.29 -26.53 9.02
CA SER A 185 -22.65 -27.85 9.25
C SER A 185 -22.53 -28.32 10.71
N SER A 186 -23.44 -27.94 11.60
CA SER A 186 -23.46 -28.52 12.95
C SER A 186 -24.85 -28.70 13.56
N GLU A 187 -25.65 -29.59 12.97
CA GLU A 187 -26.78 -30.21 13.67
C GLU A 187 -26.76 -31.74 13.46
N GLU A 188 -25.98 -32.45 14.27
CA GLU A 188 -26.28 -33.85 14.59
C GLU A 188 -26.53 -33.99 16.10
N GLU A 189 -27.80 -34.26 16.41
CA GLU A 189 -28.33 -34.57 17.74
C GLU A 189 -27.60 -35.76 18.38
N THR A 190 -27.25 -35.66 19.67
CA THR A 190 -27.05 -36.86 20.50
C THR A 190 -27.66 -36.70 21.89
N GLU A 191 -28.52 -37.67 22.21
CA GLU A 191 -29.33 -37.78 23.41
C GLU A 191 -28.53 -37.96 24.71
N LYS A 192 -29.21 -37.58 25.80
CA LYS A 192 -28.77 -37.48 27.20
C LYS A 192 -28.35 -38.81 27.86
N SER A 193 -27.34 -38.74 28.73
CA SER A 193 -27.30 -39.53 29.97
C SER A 193 -26.65 -38.73 31.11
N SER A 194 -27.25 -38.84 32.30
CA SER A 194 -27.08 -38.03 33.51
C SER A 194 -26.00 -38.54 34.48
N ASN A 195 -25.33 -37.63 35.22
CA ASN A 195 -25.31 -37.56 36.70
C ASN A 195 -24.30 -36.53 37.28
N ASP A 196 -24.88 -35.50 37.90
CA ASP A 196 -24.59 -34.77 39.16
C ASP A 196 -23.20 -34.43 39.75
N ASP A 197 -23.18 -33.15 40.23
CA ASP A 197 -22.51 -32.52 41.39
C ASP A 197 -21.02 -32.09 41.31
N ASN A 198 -20.57 -30.88 41.68
CA ASN A 198 -21.18 -29.71 42.34
C ASN A 198 -20.23 -28.47 42.26
N GLY A 199 -20.75 -27.23 42.03
CA GLY A 199 -20.05 -25.96 42.38
C GLY A 199 -20.07 -24.75 41.39
N PHE A 200 -21.08 -23.87 41.50
CA PHE A 200 -21.15 -22.37 41.29
C PHE A 200 -20.01 -21.68 40.47
N SER A 201 -20.19 -20.85 39.41
CA SER A 201 -21.14 -19.74 39.11
C SER A 201 -20.95 -19.20 37.65
N PRO A 202 -21.69 -18.16 37.18
CA PRO A 202 -22.65 -18.18 36.06
C PRO A 202 -22.07 -18.20 34.64
N SER A 203 -22.83 -18.82 33.73
CA SER A 203 -22.72 -18.70 32.28
C SER A 203 -23.20 -17.32 31.79
N LEU A 204 -22.35 -16.63 31.02
CA LEU A 204 -22.78 -15.69 29.99
C LEU A 204 -22.11 -16.10 28.69
N SER A 205 -22.95 -16.47 27.74
CA SER A 205 -22.65 -16.72 26.34
C SER A 205 -21.88 -15.57 25.72
N LEU A 206 -20.75 -15.89 25.11
CA LEU A 206 -20.07 -15.07 24.11
C LEU A 206 -19.82 -15.97 22.89
N PRO A 207 -20.58 -15.86 21.80
CA PRO A 207 -20.19 -16.41 20.52
C PRO A 207 -19.16 -15.47 19.91
N GLY A 208 -17.96 -16.01 19.74
CA GLY A 208 -16.87 -15.40 19.00
C GLY A 208 -15.98 -16.53 18.48
N LEU A 209 -15.29 -16.20 17.39
CA LEU A 209 -14.40 -17.02 16.58
C LEU A 209 -15.12 -17.86 15.52
N ASP A 210 -15.00 -17.42 14.26
CA ASP A 210 -14.39 -18.20 13.17
C ASP A 210 -14.57 -17.54 11.77
N THR A 211 -15.28 -16.41 11.67
CA THR A 211 -15.68 -15.77 10.40
C THR A 211 -14.62 -14.97 9.62
N LEU A 212 -13.32 -15.31 9.71
CA LEU A 212 -12.28 -14.55 8.98
C LEU A 212 -11.24 -15.40 8.22
N ASP A 213 -11.33 -16.73 8.28
CA ASP A 213 -10.40 -17.63 7.54
C ASP A 213 -10.87 -17.95 6.11
N ALA A 214 -12.14 -17.67 5.76
CA ALA A 214 -12.72 -18.00 4.45
C ALA A 214 -12.28 -17.07 3.30
N LEU A 215 -11.86 -15.82 3.60
CA LEU A 215 -11.48 -14.85 2.56
C LEU A 215 -10.13 -15.17 1.86
N ILE A 216 -9.43 -16.24 2.27
CA ILE A 216 -7.98 -16.39 2.05
C ILE A 216 -7.60 -17.53 1.07
N THR A 217 -8.45 -18.48 0.68
CA THR A 217 -7.92 -19.72 0.04
C THR A 217 -8.66 -20.35 -1.16
N VAL A 218 -9.31 -19.63 -2.07
CA VAL A 218 -9.82 -20.30 -3.30
C VAL A 218 -9.69 -19.49 -4.60
N THR A 219 -8.49 -19.45 -5.18
CA THR A 219 -8.34 -19.43 -6.65
C THR A 219 -7.30 -20.44 -7.16
N GLY A 220 -7.11 -21.54 -6.44
CA GLY A 220 -6.18 -22.58 -6.91
C GLY A 220 -6.20 -23.85 -6.07
N LYS A 221 -7.18 -24.73 -6.29
CA LYS A 221 -7.03 -26.20 -6.27
C LYS A 221 -8.39 -26.90 -6.39
N LEU A 222 -8.80 -27.12 -7.63
CA LEU A 222 -9.65 -28.27 -7.98
C LEU A 222 -8.75 -29.32 -8.64
N LYS A 223 -8.20 -30.22 -7.82
CA LYS A 223 -7.81 -31.58 -8.20
C LYS A 223 -7.65 -32.40 -6.93
N LEU A 224 -8.66 -33.21 -6.64
CA LEU A 224 -8.59 -34.31 -5.70
C LEU A 224 -7.62 -35.36 -6.24
N ASP A 225 -6.61 -35.72 -5.45
CA ASP A 225 -6.22 -37.12 -5.34
C ASP A 225 -5.66 -37.42 -3.94
N LYS A 226 -6.09 -38.57 -3.41
CA LYS A 226 -5.82 -39.02 -2.03
C LYS A 226 -4.42 -39.62 -1.92
N GLY A 227 -3.66 -39.18 -0.92
CA GLY A 227 -2.43 -39.85 -0.48
C GLY A 227 -1.91 -39.22 0.80
N SER A 228 -1.88 -40.02 1.87
CA SER A 228 -1.36 -39.67 3.20
C SER A 228 0.09 -39.23 3.15
N ASP A 229 0.46 -38.18 3.89
CA ASP A 229 1.61 -38.22 4.80
C ASP A 229 1.68 -36.97 5.70
N THR A 230 2.11 -37.24 6.93
CA THR A 230 2.29 -36.32 8.04
C THR A 230 3.39 -35.28 7.77
N ALA A 231 3.07 -33.98 7.86
CA ALA A 231 4.05 -32.91 7.98
C ALA A 231 3.52 -31.75 8.83
N SER A 232 4.39 -31.20 9.67
CA SER A 232 4.13 -30.17 10.68
C SER A 232 3.48 -28.92 10.10
N ARG A 233 2.30 -28.58 10.62
CA ARG A 233 1.57 -27.34 10.36
C ARG A 233 2.33 -26.19 11.03
N GLY A 234 3.19 -25.50 10.28
CA GLY A 234 3.70 -24.20 10.69
C GLY A 234 2.53 -23.22 10.83
N SER A 235 2.47 -22.50 11.94
CA SER A 235 1.48 -21.47 12.20
C SER A 235 1.56 -20.39 11.11
N LYS A 236 0.58 -20.37 10.22
CA LYS A 236 0.40 -19.28 9.24
C LYS A 236 0.05 -18.02 10.02
N LYS A 237 0.82 -16.95 9.82
CA LYS A 237 0.57 -15.62 10.42
C LYS A 237 -0.83 -15.14 10.00
N GLN A 238 -1.61 -14.63 10.96
CA GLN A 238 -2.94 -14.08 10.70
C GLN A 238 -2.82 -12.84 9.79
N PRO A 239 -3.55 -12.77 8.67
CA PRO A 239 -3.24 -11.79 7.62
C PRO A 239 -3.83 -10.39 7.82
N TYR A 240 -4.69 -10.16 8.81
CA TYR A 240 -5.38 -8.86 8.96
C TYR A 240 -5.48 -8.44 10.42
N VAL A 241 -4.61 -7.52 10.82
CA VAL A 241 -4.61 -6.93 12.15
C VAL A 241 -4.43 -5.43 11.98
N PHE A 242 -5.52 -4.68 12.16
CA PHE A 242 -5.54 -3.21 12.08
C PHE A 242 -4.85 -2.56 13.30
N LYS A 243 -4.87 -3.27 14.45
CA LYS A 243 -4.13 -3.06 15.71
C LYS A 243 -4.02 -4.41 16.42
N ALA A 244 -3.03 -4.65 17.28
CA ALA A 244 -2.94 -5.90 18.05
C ALA A 244 -4.27 -6.21 18.78
N GLY A 245 -5.00 -7.23 18.32
CA GLY A 245 -6.32 -7.61 18.86
C GLY A 245 -7.52 -6.77 18.40
N GLY A 246 -7.35 -5.82 17.49
CA GLY A 246 -8.43 -4.98 16.94
C GLY A 246 -9.18 -5.65 15.78
N ARG A 247 -10.52 -5.63 15.84
CA ARG A 247 -11.41 -5.99 14.71
C ARG A 247 -11.66 -4.74 13.86
N ILE A 248 -11.69 -4.88 12.53
CA ILE A 248 -12.26 -3.84 11.66
C ILE A 248 -13.77 -3.78 11.97
N PRO A 249 -14.35 -2.62 12.32
CA PRO A 249 -15.78 -2.50 12.53
C PRO A 249 -16.54 -3.00 11.29
N SER A 250 -17.64 -3.74 11.48
CA SER A 250 -18.40 -4.30 10.36
C SER A 250 -18.95 -3.22 9.41
N SER A 251 -19.21 -2.01 9.90
CA SER A 251 -19.58 -0.84 9.09
C SER A 251 -18.46 -0.37 8.16
N GLU A 252 -17.21 -0.52 8.60
CA GLU A 252 -16.01 -0.12 7.88
C GLU A 252 -15.64 -1.12 6.77
N MET A 253 -16.09 -2.38 6.89
CA MET A 253 -15.99 -3.39 5.83
C MET A 253 -16.96 -3.16 4.66
N ARG A 254 -17.90 -2.20 4.81
CA ARG A 254 -18.90 -1.85 3.78
C ARG A 254 -18.48 -0.66 2.91
N GLU A 255 -17.33 -0.07 3.21
CA GLU A 255 -16.77 1.00 2.39
C GLU A 255 -15.94 0.43 1.24
N PHE A 256 -16.32 0.80 0.02
CA PHE A 256 -15.62 0.42 -1.20
C PHE A 256 -15.25 1.66 -2.00
N VAL A 257 -14.26 1.49 -2.88
CA VAL A 257 -14.05 2.40 -4.00
C VAL A 257 -14.23 1.64 -5.30
N ALA A 258 -15.02 2.22 -6.20
CA ALA A 258 -15.11 1.83 -7.59
C ALA A 258 -14.22 2.77 -8.41
N GLN A 259 -13.13 2.26 -8.92
CA GLN A 259 -12.18 3.03 -9.71
C GLN A 259 -12.28 2.64 -11.17
N ARG A 260 -12.22 3.59 -12.09
CA ARG A 260 -12.22 3.30 -13.52
C ARG A 260 -11.00 2.45 -13.88
N TYR A 261 -11.23 1.31 -14.52
CA TYR A 261 -10.20 0.36 -14.90
C TYR A 261 -9.54 0.78 -16.22
N ILE A 262 -8.21 0.88 -16.21
CA ILE A 262 -7.43 1.24 -17.40
C ILE A 262 -7.21 -0.03 -18.22
N THR A 263 -7.82 -0.06 -19.41
CA THR A 263 -7.73 -1.19 -20.36
C THR A 263 -6.63 -1.00 -21.40
N SER A 264 -6.27 0.25 -21.72
CA SER A 264 -5.28 0.61 -22.73
C SER A 264 -3.86 0.47 -22.17
N ILE A 265 -3.40 -0.76 -21.97
CA ILE A 265 -2.08 -1.08 -21.44
C ILE A 265 -1.27 -1.80 -22.51
N LEU A 266 0.00 -1.42 -22.65
CA LEU A 266 0.93 -2.19 -23.46
C LEU A 266 1.64 -3.25 -22.61
N PRO A 267 1.44 -4.55 -22.85
CA PRO A 267 2.02 -5.61 -22.02
C PRO A 267 3.55 -5.66 -22.14
N LEU A 268 4.24 -5.86 -21.00
CA LEU A 268 5.66 -6.16 -20.96
C LEU A 268 5.81 -7.68 -20.90
N GLU A 269 6.51 -8.27 -21.87
CA GLU A 269 6.65 -9.73 -21.97
C GLU A 269 5.29 -10.46 -21.97
N ARG A 270 4.30 -9.88 -22.68
CA ARG A 270 2.89 -10.34 -22.74
C ARG A 270 2.11 -10.22 -21.43
N ARG A 271 2.69 -9.70 -20.36
CA ARG A 271 2.05 -9.60 -19.04
C ARG A 271 1.73 -8.15 -18.68
N LYS A 272 0.66 -7.95 -17.92
CA LYS A 272 0.33 -6.64 -17.34
C LYS A 272 1.39 -6.28 -16.31
N TRP A 273 1.70 -5.00 -16.17
CA TRP A 273 2.73 -4.53 -15.27
C TRP A 273 2.40 -3.15 -14.71
N HIS A 274 2.95 -2.83 -13.56
CA HIS A 274 2.93 -1.49 -12.97
C HIS A 274 4.33 -1.11 -12.51
N VAL A 275 4.56 0.18 -12.32
CA VAL A 275 5.79 0.71 -11.74
C VAL A 275 5.56 1.03 -10.28
N ARG A 276 6.44 0.51 -9.42
CA ARG A 276 6.57 0.93 -8.04
C ARG A 276 7.70 1.95 -7.91
N ALA A 277 7.34 3.17 -7.57
CA ALA A 277 8.27 4.24 -7.20
C ALA A 277 8.39 4.33 -5.68
N TYR A 278 9.60 4.61 -5.19
CA TYR A 278 9.82 4.82 -3.76
C TYR A 278 9.88 6.30 -3.45
N VAL A 279 8.95 6.79 -2.63
CA VAL A 279 8.79 8.20 -2.31
C VAL A 279 9.05 8.41 -0.83
N LEU A 280 10.08 9.20 -0.50
CA LEU A 280 10.42 9.57 0.86
C LEU A 280 9.81 10.93 1.18
N SER A 281 8.92 10.96 2.17
CA SER A 281 8.47 12.18 2.81
C SER A 281 9.28 12.40 4.08
N ILE A 282 9.78 13.62 4.31
CA ILE A 282 10.54 13.96 5.52
C ILE A 282 10.16 15.34 6.04
N GLY A 283 10.03 15.44 7.36
CA GLY A 283 9.73 16.70 8.02
C GLY A 283 8.36 17.25 7.64
N ARG A 284 8.29 18.57 7.40
CA ARG A 284 7.05 19.36 7.26
C ARG A 284 7.03 20.34 6.07
N LEU A 285 7.18 19.96 4.82
CA LEU A 285 7.08 18.65 4.20
C LEU A 285 8.09 18.71 3.06
N LYS A 286 9.06 17.82 3.04
CA LYS A 286 9.91 17.61 1.87
C LYS A 286 9.62 16.25 1.28
N VAL A 287 9.51 16.19 -0.05
CA VAL A 287 9.21 14.95 -0.77
C VAL A 287 10.35 14.67 -1.72
N HIS A 288 10.84 13.44 -1.68
CA HIS A 288 11.90 12.94 -2.55
C HIS A 288 11.43 11.69 -3.26
N VAL A 289 11.75 11.56 -4.55
CA VAL A 289 11.50 10.35 -5.32
C VAL A 289 12.82 9.66 -5.60
N PHE A 290 12.91 8.38 -5.26
CA PHE A 290 14.07 7.57 -5.55
C PHE A 290 14.14 7.26 -7.05
N ARG A 291 15.32 7.41 -7.61
CA ARG A 291 15.55 7.31 -9.05
C ARG A 291 15.33 5.90 -9.59
N ASP A 292 15.79 4.86 -8.89
CA ASP A 292 15.52 3.48 -9.32
C ASP A 292 14.09 3.08 -8.97
N MET A 293 13.40 2.45 -9.92
CA MET A 293 12.02 1.99 -9.77
C MET A 293 11.89 0.54 -10.21
N LEU A 294 10.92 -0.17 -9.66
CA LEU A 294 10.63 -1.56 -10.06
C LEU A 294 9.44 -1.58 -11.01
N ALA A 295 9.53 -2.38 -12.07
CA ALA A 295 8.36 -2.84 -12.79
C ALA A 295 7.97 -4.23 -12.27
N LEU A 296 6.71 -4.34 -11.82
CA LEU A 296 6.14 -5.53 -11.21
C LEU A 296 5.09 -6.12 -12.16
N LEU A 297 5.34 -7.35 -12.63
CA LEU A 297 4.54 -8.02 -13.65
C LEU A 297 3.50 -8.95 -13.02
N ALA A 298 2.36 -9.09 -13.69
CA ALA A 298 1.35 -10.09 -13.39
C ALA A 298 1.90 -11.52 -13.56
N SER A 299 1.20 -12.49 -12.98
CA SER A 299 1.62 -13.90 -13.02
C SER A 299 1.21 -14.64 -14.29
N GLU A 300 0.23 -14.09 -15.03
CA GLU A 300 -0.32 -14.62 -16.27
C GLU A 300 -0.24 -13.59 -17.41
N ASP A 301 -0.32 -14.09 -18.64
CA ASP A 301 -0.42 -13.25 -19.83
C ASP A 301 -1.66 -12.36 -19.76
N TYR A 302 -1.49 -11.09 -20.12
CA TYR A 302 -2.56 -10.13 -20.12
C TYR A 302 -3.55 -10.44 -21.24
N ALA A 303 -4.82 -10.52 -20.86
CA ALA A 303 -5.94 -10.37 -21.75
C ALA A 303 -6.90 -9.35 -21.12
N PRO A 304 -7.61 -8.56 -21.94
CA PRO A 304 -8.56 -7.60 -21.41
C PRO A 304 -9.72 -8.31 -20.67
N PRO A 305 -10.42 -7.62 -19.76
CA PRO A 305 -11.41 -8.24 -18.87
C PRO A 305 -12.52 -9.01 -19.59
N TRP A 306 -12.94 -8.54 -20.77
CA TRP A 306 -13.97 -9.20 -21.59
C TRP A 306 -13.50 -10.49 -22.29
N LEU A 307 -12.18 -10.73 -22.40
CA LEU A 307 -11.62 -11.96 -22.96
C LEU A 307 -11.15 -12.93 -21.88
N ASN A 308 -10.65 -12.41 -20.76
CA ASN A 308 -10.23 -13.22 -19.63
C ASN A 308 -10.64 -12.53 -18.32
N PRO A 309 -11.69 -13.03 -17.64
CA PRO A 309 -12.10 -12.48 -16.35
C PRO A 309 -11.15 -12.87 -15.21
N SER A 310 -10.08 -13.64 -15.48
CA SER A 310 -9.08 -14.01 -14.46
C SER A 310 -8.38 -12.78 -13.90
N LEU A 311 -8.57 -12.56 -12.60
CA LEU A 311 -7.87 -11.53 -11.84
C LEU A 311 -6.35 -11.71 -11.86
N LYS A 312 -5.82 -12.93 -12.05
CA LYS A 312 -4.36 -13.20 -12.10
C LYS A 312 -3.67 -12.56 -13.31
N SER A 313 -4.41 -12.33 -14.40
CA SER A 313 -3.93 -11.60 -15.58
C SER A 313 -4.06 -10.08 -15.44
N SER A 314 -4.94 -9.62 -14.53
CA SER A 314 -5.34 -8.22 -14.38
C SER A 314 -4.74 -7.54 -13.14
N LEU A 315 -4.31 -8.31 -12.14
CA LEU A 315 -3.69 -7.84 -10.92
C LEU A 315 -2.19 -8.13 -10.94
N THR A 316 -1.42 -7.11 -10.64
CA THR A 316 0.05 -7.14 -10.62
C THR A 316 0.60 -7.18 -9.19
N ASN A 317 -0.27 -7.27 -8.19
CA ASN A 317 0.14 -7.33 -6.79
C ASN A 317 0.88 -8.63 -6.52
N THR A 318 2.02 -8.53 -5.85
CA THR A 318 2.90 -9.64 -5.52
C THR A 318 2.35 -10.48 -4.37
N ALA A 319 1.54 -9.89 -3.48
CA ALA A 319 1.01 -10.58 -2.30
C ALA A 319 -0.04 -11.66 -2.65
N LEU A 320 -0.63 -11.58 -3.84
CA LEU A 320 -1.55 -12.60 -4.36
C LEU A 320 -0.84 -13.70 -5.17
N GLN A 321 0.47 -13.58 -5.37
CA GLN A 321 1.26 -14.56 -6.11
C GLN A 321 1.92 -15.51 -5.12
N ASP A 322 1.85 -16.81 -5.38
CA ASP A 322 2.65 -17.78 -4.62
C ASP A 322 4.13 -17.37 -4.72
N GLU A 323 4.84 -17.27 -3.58
CA GLU A 323 6.23 -16.78 -3.56
C GLU A 323 7.15 -17.59 -4.50
N GLU A 324 6.92 -18.91 -4.59
CA GLU A 324 7.64 -19.79 -5.52
C GLU A 324 7.38 -19.43 -6.99
N ASP A 325 6.13 -19.09 -7.35
CA ASP A 325 5.76 -18.66 -8.70
C ASP A 325 6.31 -17.26 -9.02
N PHE A 326 6.29 -16.36 -8.04
CA PHE A 326 6.78 -14.99 -8.19
C PHE A 326 8.29 -14.95 -8.42
N VAL A 327 9.05 -15.73 -7.65
CA VAL A 327 10.51 -15.86 -7.79
C VAL A 327 10.87 -16.63 -9.05
N SER A 328 10.18 -17.74 -9.36
CA SER A 328 10.50 -18.57 -10.53
C SER A 328 10.17 -17.90 -11.87
N LYS A 329 9.13 -17.05 -11.94
CA LYS A 329 8.74 -16.32 -13.16
C LYS A 329 9.46 -14.99 -13.34
N GLU A 330 10.36 -14.64 -12.42
CA GLU A 330 11.08 -13.37 -12.40
C GLU A 330 10.12 -12.18 -12.62
N SER A 331 9.05 -12.06 -11.83
CA SER A 331 8.02 -11.03 -12.05
C SER A 331 8.45 -9.59 -11.69
N MET A 332 9.76 -9.34 -11.61
CA MET A 332 10.35 -8.04 -11.31
C MET A 332 11.39 -7.66 -12.38
N ARG A 333 11.33 -6.42 -12.83
CA ARG A 333 12.33 -5.79 -13.70
C ARG A 333 12.79 -4.48 -13.10
N ASN A 334 14.03 -4.11 -13.34
CA ASN A 334 14.45 -2.73 -13.18
C ASN A 334 13.77 -1.90 -14.28
N PHE A 335 13.05 -0.86 -13.88
CA PHE A 335 12.35 0.03 -14.81
C PHE A 335 13.27 0.59 -15.89
N TRP A 336 14.50 0.95 -15.52
CA TRP A 336 15.46 1.54 -16.45
C TRP A 336 15.95 0.57 -17.53
N ASP A 337 15.82 -0.73 -17.30
CA ASP A 337 16.23 -1.79 -18.23
C ASP A 337 15.10 -2.21 -19.18
N ILE A 338 13.88 -1.65 -19.03
CA ILE A 338 12.77 -1.91 -19.96
C ILE A 338 13.16 -1.46 -21.38
N PRO A 339 12.83 -2.25 -22.43
CA PRO A 339 13.16 -1.94 -23.81
C PRO A 339 12.71 -0.53 -24.23
N ALA A 340 13.61 0.20 -24.90
CA ALA A 340 13.36 1.60 -25.29
C ALA A 340 12.25 1.74 -26.35
N ASP A 341 11.96 0.68 -27.09
CA ASP A 341 10.95 0.58 -28.14
C ASP A 341 9.58 0.10 -27.64
N LEU A 342 9.42 -0.16 -26.32
CA LEU A 342 8.13 -0.55 -25.76
C LEU A 342 7.07 0.52 -26.02
N LEU A 343 7.33 1.77 -25.62
CA LEU A 343 6.38 2.88 -25.78
C LEU A 343 6.90 3.91 -26.79
N PRO A 344 6.01 4.66 -27.46
CA PRO A 344 6.44 5.74 -28.34
C PRO A 344 7.27 6.76 -27.54
N CYS A 345 8.29 7.35 -28.17
CA CYS A 345 8.99 8.47 -27.57
C CYS A 345 7.99 9.58 -27.24
N GLY A 346 8.17 10.23 -26.09
CA GLY A 346 7.31 11.33 -25.67
C GLY A 346 7.42 12.53 -26.62
N GLU A 347 6.58 13.53 -26.37
CA GLU A 347 6.71 14.83 -27.03
C GLU A 347 8.15 15.37 -26.88
N GLU A 348 8.64 16.09 -27.90
CA GLU A 348 9.99 16.69 -27.92
C GLU A 348 11.19 15.72 -28.03
N GLY A 349 10.97 14.44 -28.32
CA GLY A 349 12.06 13.48 -28.53
C GLY A 349 12.77 13.03 -27.24
N LYS A 350 12.18 13.31 -26.08
CA LYS A 350 12.59 12.73 -24.80
C LYS A 350 12.33 11.22 -24.79
N ASN A 351 13.24 10.48 -24.17
CA ASN A 351 13.04 9.07 -23.85
C ASN A 351 11.76 8.91 -23.00
N TRP A 352 10.84 8.03 -23.39
CA TRP A 352 9.57 7.82 -22.69
C TRP A 352 9.78 7.48 -21.21
N LYS A 353 10.88 6.80 -20.85
CA LYS A 353 11.22 6.47 -19.45
C LYS A 353 11.54 7.71 -18.62
N GLU A 354 12.23 8.68 -19.19
CA GLU A 354 12.53 9.95 -18.51
C GLU A 354 11.27 10.80 -18.37
N ASN A 355 10.45 10.86 -19.42
CA ASN A 355 9.15 11.54 -19.36
C ASN A 355 8.23 10.92 -18.29
N LEU A 356 8.20 9.58 -18.20
CA LEU A 356 7.41 8.89 -17.18
C LEU A 356 7.93 9.20 -15.77
N PHE A 357 9.24 9.21 -15.57
CA PHE A 357 9.82 9.59 -14.27
C PHE A 357 9.50 11.04 -13.90
N GLU A 358 9.55 11.97 -14.86
CA GLU A 358 9.13 13.37 -14.66
C GLU A 358 7.65 13.47 -14.26
N GLN A 359 6.76 12.71 -14.91
CA GLN A 359 5.36 12.61 -14.51
C GLN A 359 5.22 12.08 -13.08
N ILE A 360 5.90 10.99 -12.73
CA ILE A 360 5.87 10.40 -11.37
C ILE A 360 6.34 11.42 -10.33
N CYS A 361 7.44 12.14 -10.59
CA CYS A 361 7.93 13.21 -9.72
C CYS A 361 6.87 14.29 -9.48
N ASN A 362 6.24 14.77 -10.55
CA ASN A 362 5.22 15.81 -10.48
C ASN A 362 3.95 15.32 -9.77
N ILE A 363 3.50 14.09 -10.05
CA ILE A 363 2.36 13.47 -9.37
C ILE A 363 2.64 13.30 -7.88
N SER A 364 3.83 12.79 -7.51
CA SER A 364 4.21 12.62 -6.10
C SER A 364 4.31 13.95 -5.37
N ALA A 365 4.88 15.00 -5.98
CA ALA A 365 4.93 16.33 -5.37
C ALA A 365 3.51 16.87 -5.09
N ASP A 366 2.66 16.87 -6.10
CA ASP A 366 1.30 17.43 -6.02
C ASP A 366 0.42 16.61 -5.06
N LEU A 367 0.55 15.28 -5.04
CA LEU A 367 -0.21 14.37 -4.17
C LEU A 367 0.11 14.59 -2.69
N PHE A 368 1.40 14.64 -2.33
CA PHE A 368 1.80 14.80 -0.93
C PHE A 368 1.48 16.21 -0.43
N GLU A 369 1.62 17.24 -1.29
CA GLU A 369 1.16 18.59 -0.98
C GLU A 369 -0.35 18.63 -0.76
N ALA A 370 -1.12 17.98 -1.63
CA ALA A 370 -2.56 17.87 -1.53
C ALA A 370 -2.96 17.25 -0.20
N ALA A 371 -2.43 16.06 0.14
CA ALA A 371 -2.75 15.37 1.38
C ALA A 371 -2.50 16.26 2.61
N ALA A 372 -1.34 16.93 2.65
CA ALA A 372 -0.95 17.78 3.78
C ALA A 372 -1.83 19.04 3.91
N LYS A 373 -2.40 19.54 2.81
CA LYS A 373 -3.22 20.77 2.80
C LYS A 373 -4.72 20.50 2.87
N THR A 374 -5.22 19.35 2.40
CA THR A 374 -6.67 19.06 2.33
C THR A 374 -7.17 18.14 3.43
N MET A 375 -6.32 17.26 3.95
CA MET A 375 -6.67 16.30 5.01
C MET A 375 -5.56 16.24 6.08
N SER A 376 -5.19 17.40 6.62
CA SER A 376 -4.10 17.54 7.60
C SER A 376 -4.33 16.81 8.93
N ASP A 377 -5.56 16.40 9.21
CA ASP A 377 -5.94 15.54 10.34
C ASP A 377 -5.66 14.04 10.06
N ARG A 378 -5.51 13.67 8.79
CA ARG A 378 -5.22 12.30 8.31
C ARG A 378 -3.84 12.16 7.68
N PHE A 379 -3.12 13.26 7.46
CA PHE A 379 -1.69 13.26 7.15
C PHE A 379 -0.98 14.28 8.04
N ILE A 380 -0.50 13.80 9.19
CA ILE A 380 0.07 14.64 10.24
C ILE A 380 1.58 14.71 10.05
N THR A 381 2.06 15.74 9.36
CA THR A 381 3.51 15.93 9.14
C THR A 381 4.20 16.54 10.35
N MET A 382 5.36 16.00 10.73
CA MET A 382 6.18 16.44 11.86
C MET A 382 7.67 16.49 11.49
N ASP A 383 8.40 17.46 12.07
CA ASP A 383 9.79 17.73 11.70
C ASP A 383 10.75 16.61 12.12
N SER A 384 10.35 15.86 13.14
CA SER A 384 11.01 14.68 13.69
C SER A 384 10.57 13.36 13.04
N CYS A 385 9.82 13.41 11.94
CA CYS A 385 9.31 12.24 11.24
C CYS A 385 9.79 12.21 9.80
N PHE A 386 9.99 11.01 9.28
CA PHE A 386 10.07 10.72 7.85
C PHE A 386 9.34 9.42 7.59
N GLU A 387 8.94 9.17 6.36
CA GLU A 387 8.27 7.92 6.01
C GLU A 387 8.53 7.60 4.54
N LEU A 388 8.76 6.32 4.26
CA LEU A 388 9.03 5.81 2.92
C LEU A 388 7.79 5.09 2.40
N PHE A 389 7.26 5.57 1.27
CA PHE A 389 6.07 5.06 0.63
C PHE A 389 6.41 4.33 -0.68
N GLY A 390 5.69 3.25 -0.96
CA GLY A 390 5.67 2.62 -2.28
C GLY A 390 4.49 3.13 -3.09
N VAL A 391 4.72 4.02 -4.06
CA VAL A 391 3.67 4.60 -4.89
C VAL A 391 3.58 3.85 -6.21
N ASP A 392 2.38 3.37 -6.51
CA ASP A 392 2.14 2.50 -7.66
C ASP A 392 1.52 3.25 -8.82
N PHE A 393 2.11 3.06 -10.00
CA PHE A 393 1.68 3.68 -11.24
C PHE A 393 1.43 2.62 -12.31
N LEU A 394 0.28 2.70 -12.97
CA LEU A 394 0.01 1.96 -14.19
C LEU A 394 0.36 2.82 -15.41
N ILE A 395 0.94 2.20 -16.44
CA ILE A 395 1.41 2.92 -17.62
C ILE A 395 0.49 2.56 -18.77
N ASP A 396 -0.13 3.57 -19.37
CA ASP A 396 -0.97 3.37 -20.54
C ASP A 396 -0.15 3.28 -21.84
N SER A 397 -0.83 2.93 -22.93
CA SER A 397 -0.20 2.80 -24.26
C SER A 397 0.35 4.12 -24.83
N ASN A 398 -0.03 5.27 -24.26
CA ASN A 398 0.48 6.59 -24.65
C ASN A 398 1.71 7.02 -23.81
N GLY A 399 2.10 6.21 -22.81
CA GLY A 399 3.18 6.55 -21.90
C GLY A 399 2.79 7.51 -20.77
N SER A 400 1.49 7.57 -20.42
CA SER A 400 1.02 8.31 -19.25
C SER A 400 1.08 7.42 -18.00
N ALA A 401 1.58 7.98 -16.90
CA ALA A 401 1.54 7.35 -15.58
C ALA A 401 0.19 7.60 -14.90
N TRP A 402 -0.48 6.55 -14.45
CA TRP A 402 -1.74 6.62 -13.71
C TRP A 402 -1.53 6.15 -12.28
N LEU A 403 -1.75 7.03 -11.30
CA LEU A 403 -1.66 6.71 -9.88
C LEU A 403 -2.71 5.65 -9.51
N LEU A 404 -2.27 4.54 -8.91
CA LEU A 404 -3.14 3.45 -8.48
C LEU A 404 -3.38 3.45 -6.97
N GLU A 405 -2.31 3.48 -6.18
CA GLU A 405 -2.33 3.47 -4.72
C GLU A 405 -0.99 3.93 -4.14
N VAL A 406 -1.00 4.25 -2.85
CA VAL A 406 0.19 4.55 -2.05
C VAL A 406 0.25 3.50 -0.93
N ASN A 407 1.36 2.80 -0.82
CA ASN A 407 1.56 1.77 0.19
C ASN A 407 2.48 2.30 1.29
N GLU A 408 2.01 2.22 2.53
CA GLU A 408 2.84 2.33 3.73
C GLU A 408 3.73 1.10 3.85
N THR A 409 4.92 1.26 4.46
CA THR A 409 5.85 0.14 4.73
C THR A 409 6.08 -0.78 3.51
N PRO A 410 6.56 -0.25 2.37
CA PRO A 410 6.68 -1.04 1.15
C PRO A 410 7.58 -2.26 1.36
N ALA A 411 7.19 -3.39 0.76
CA ALA A 411 7.95 -4.63 0.85
C ALA A 411 9.31 -4.53 0.14
N PHE A 412 10.33 -5.17 0.72
CA PHE A 412 11.68 -5.28 0.15
C PHE A 412 12.02 -6.74 -0.10
N TYR A 413 12.54 -7.04 -1.28
CA TYR A 413 12.94 -8.39 -1.68
C TYR A 413 14.46 -8.49 -1.68
N GLU A 414 14.99 -9.53 -1.05
CA GLU A 414 16.44 -9.76 -0.99
C GLU A 414 16.99 -10.34 -2.31
N GLN A 415 16.15 -11.04 -3.07
CA GLN A 415 16.57 -11.75 -4.29
C GLN A 415 16.37 -10.91 -5.56
N GLY A 416 17.03 -11.35 -6.63
CA GLY A 416 16.87 -10.80 -7.98
C GLY A 416 17.31 -9.34 -8.09
N VAL A 417 16.66 -8.61 -8.98
CA VAL A 417 16.97 -7.20 -9.28
C VAL A 417 16.63 -6.26 -8.11
N ALA A 418 15.70 -6.66 -7.25
CA ALA A 418 15.21 -5.84 -6.14
C ALA A 418 16.22 -5.73 -4.98
N GLY A 419 16.94 -6.81 -4.63
CA GLY A 419 17.88 -6.81 -3.50
C GLY A 419 18.94 -5.71 -3.55
N PRO A 420 19.77 -5.66 -4.62
CA PRO A 420 20.77 -4.60 -4.77
C PRO A 420 20.17 -3.19 -4.86
N MET A 421 18.95 -3.06 -5.40
CA MET A 421 18.24 -1.78 -5.45
C MET A 421 17.76 -1.33 -4.07
N SER A 422 17.23 -2.25 -3.25
CA SER A 422 16.84 -1.97 -1.86
C SER A 422 18.03 -1.49 -1.03
N LEU A 423 19.22 -2.06 -1.21
CA LEU A 423 20.44 -1.55 -0.56
C LEU A 423 20.72 -0.09 -0.95
N ARG A 424 20.73 0.23 -2.26
CA ARG A 424 20.94 1.62 -2.73
C ARG A 424 19.87 2.59 -2.24
N LEU A 425 18.61 2.13 -2.18
CA LEU A 425 17.49 2.89 -1.62
C LEU A 425 17.74 3.24 -0.16
N MET A 426 18.17 2.26 0.66
CA MET A 426 18.49 2.48 2.07
C MET A 426 19.68 3.43 2.25
N GLU A 427 20.74 3.31 1.44
CA GLU A 427 21.87 4.26 1.47
C GLU A 427 21.40 5.70 1.18
N SER A 428 20.54 5.85 0.17
CA SER A 428 20.02 7.17 -0.24
C SER A 428 19.06 7.76 0.79
N LEU A 429 18.21 6.92 1.39
CA LEU A 429 17.33 7.29 2.50
C LEU A 429 18.14 7.78 3.69
N ILE A 430 19.17 7.03 4.12
CA ILE A 430 20.04 7.44 5.24
C ILE A 430 20.79 8.74 4.92
N CYS A 431 21.22 8.95 3.68
CA CYS A 431 21.82 10.23 3.29
C CYS A 431 20.87 11.39 3.51
N VAL A 432 19.62 11.30 3.03
CA VAL A 432 18.62 12.37 3.15
C VAL A 432 18.23 12.59 4.61
N THR A 433 18.01 11.52 5.39
CA THR A 433 17.59 11.64 6.80
C THR A 433 18.70 12.23 7.67
N LEU A 434 19.95 11.81 7.48
CA LEU A 434 21.07 12.39 8.22
C LEU A 434 21.37 13.82 7.75
N GLU A 435 21.09 14.18 6.50
CA GLU A 435 21.21 15.56 6.03
C GLU A 435 20.17 16.46 6.70
N HIS A 436 18.92 16.00 6.82
CA HIS A 436 17.86 16.68 7.58
C HIS A 436 18.27 16.86 9.05
N MET A 437 18.92 15.85 9.62
CA MET A 437 19.51 15.95 10.96
C MET A 437 20.84 16.75 11.00
N GLY A 438 21.34 17.33 9.91
CA GLY A 438 22.61 18.06 9.88
C GLY A 438 23.84 17.23 10.29
N LEU A 439 23.77 15.91 10.11
CA LEU A 439 24.80 14.92 10.47
C LEU A 439 25.39 14.21 9.24
N ALA A 440 24.89 14.48 8.03
CA ALA A 440 25.41 13.86 6.82
C ALA A 440 26.82 14.35 6.45
N ARG A 441 27.66 13.41 5.99
CA ARG A 441 29.01 13.65 5.48
C ARG A 441 29.05 13.59 3.96
N LEU A 442 28.57 14.66 3.31
CA LEU A 442 28.47 14.73 1.84
C LEU A 442 29.79 15.09 1.14
N ASP A 443 30.88 15.21 1.89
CA ASP A 443 32.26 15.32 1.38
C ASP A 443 32.75 14.02 0.73
N ASP A 444 32.17 12.87 1.10
CA ASP A 444 32.45 11.57 0.48
C ASP A 444 31.67 11.42 -0.83
N GLU A 445 32.37 11.10 -1.93
CA GLU A 445 31.77 10.92 -3.25
C GLU A 445 30.67 9.85 -3.28
N ARG A 446 30.78 8.80 -2.44
CA ARG A 446 29.77 7.74 -2.37
C ARG A 446 28.49 8.25 -1.73
N HIS A 447 28.60 9.03 -0.66
CA HIS A 447 27.45 9.64 0.00
C HIS A 447 26.79 10.67 -0.92
N ALA A 448 27.58 11.47 -1.64
CA ALA A 448 27.07 12.41 -2.63
C ALA A 448 26.36 11.70 -3.81
N ALA A 449 26.88 10.56 -4.27
CA ALA A 449 26.23 9.75 -5.30
C ALA A 449 24.91 9.14 -4.81
N ALA A 450 24.89 8.57 -3.60
CA ALA A 450 23.66 8.04 -2.99
C ALA A 450 22.61 9.14 -2.80
N ARG A 451 23.01 10.31 -2.28
CA ARG A 451 22.09 11.45 -2.11
C ARG A 451 21.45 11.92 -3.42
N LYS A 452 22.18 11.87 -4.54
CA LYS A 452 21.67 12.26 -5.87
C LYS A 452 20.61 11.31 -6.42
N MET A 453 20.55 10.07 -5.93
CA MET A 453 19.51 9.12 -6.33
C MET A 453 18.14 9.47 -5.73
N MET A 454 18.09 10.27 -4.65
CA MET A 454 16.85 10.81 -4.09
C MET A 454 16.60 12.21 -4.65
N VAL A 455 15.76 12.31 -5.67
CA VAL A 455 15.42 13.59 -6.32
C VAL A 455 14.41 14.32 -5.44
N GLU A 456 14.75 15.50 -4.93
CA GLU A 456 13.80 16.36 -4.22
C GLU A 456 12.80 16.95 -5.22
N VAL A 457 11.50 16.70 -4.99
CA VAL A 457 10.41 17.13 -5.87
C VAL A 457 9.50 18.17 -5.23
N LEU A 458 9.55 18.32 -3.90
CA LEU A 458 8.77 19.30 -3.14
C LEU A 458 9.54 19.70 -1.87
N ASP A 459 9.54 21.00 -1.56
CA ASP A 459 9.90 21.54 -0.25
C ASP A 459 8.86 22.59 0.20
N GLN A 460 8.06 22.21 1.19
CA GLN A 460 7.01 23.04 1.78
C GLN A 460 7.34 23.44 3.23
N THR A 461 8.60 23.26 3.67
CA THR A 461 9.07 23.47 5.05
C THR A 461 8.67 24.83 5.64
N ASN A 462 8.68 25.86 4.79
CA ASN A 462 8.38 27.24 5.19
C ASN A 462 6.92 27.66 4.94
N GLU A 463 6.17 26.89 4.15
CA GLU A 463 4.80 27.22 3.73
C GLU A 463 3.75 26.54 4.62
N LEU A 464 4.02 25.33 5.11
CA LEU A 464 3.10 24.64 6.01
C LEU A 464 3.18 25.22 7.43
N GLY A 465 2.00 25.57 7.97
CA GLY A 465 1.87 26.08 9.34
C GLY A 465 2.44 25.12 10.37
N LYS A 466 3.17 25.64 11.37
CA LYS A 466 3.79 24.84 12.44
C LYS A 466 2.72 23.98 13.13
N SER A 467 2.89 22.66 13.11
CA SER A 467 2.01 21.77 13.86
C SER A 467 2.09 22.16 15.34
N HIS A 468 0.92 22.31 15.97
CA HIS A 468 0.83 22.52 17.41
C HIS A 468 1.05 21.22 18.19
N ILE A 469 1.11 20.08 17.51
CA ILE A 469 1.43 18.78 18.08
C ILE A 469 2.92 18.75 18.39
N ARG A 470 3.24 18.79 19.68
CA ARG A 470 4.61 18.72 20.22
C ARG A 470 4.93 17.37 20.84
N GLU A 471 3.92 16.54 21.01
CA GLU A 471 4.00 15.27 21.69
C GLU A 471 3.16 14.25 20.93
N ILE A 472 3.78 13.13 20.57
CA ILE A 472 3.08 11.96 20.05
C ILE A 472 2.94 11.02 21.23
N VAL A 473 1.70 10.80 21.70
CA VAL A 473 1.41 9.93 22.84
C VAL A 473 0.99 8.56 22.30
N PRO A 474 1.53 7.45 22.83
CA PRO A 474 0.98 6.11 22.56
C PRO A 474 -0.51 6.07 22.88
N GLU A 475 -1.30 5.38 22.07
CA GLU A 475 -2.71 5.10 22.40
C GLU A 475 -2.87 4.17 23.62
#